data_AF-A0A9W9DPC2-F1
#
_entry.id   AF-A0A9W9DPC2-F1
#
_cell.length_a   1.000
_cell.length_b   1.000
_cell.length_c   1.000
_cell.angle_alpha   90.00
_cell.angle_beta   90.00
_cell.angle_gamma   90.00
#
_symmetry.space_group_name_H-M   'P 1'
#
loop_
_entity.id
_entity.type
_entity.pdbx_description
1 polymer ?
#
loop_
_entity_poly.entity_id
_entity_poly.type
_entity_poly.pdbx_seq_one_letter_code
_entity_poly.pdbx_strand_id
1 'polypeptide(L)'
;MSDLGTPRSDSNSRGIAEDLARASDALQNMQASGELAPVVTVAPASPNVPPALFGAGGPMLKRFDESTVASRKGSSAPSPPPSVKGIGKKVAKPDYSEQKIVVAMVGLPARGKSYLSNKLMIYLRWLEYDVKVFNVGQLRRTKARQKAQKLGVKENHTADFFSHSNAQATQSRDNLAEESLEMLIQWLKEGGNVGIHDATNSTKSRRAKIEARLAREKGMSLIFLESLCDDPATIAANVELKVSQGDPDYKDMSPDEARKDFLRRISEYEKVYETITEPHLSYLRIKNVGEEVTMSRINGYLSSRIAFYLMNLHIRPRNIFFSRHGESQYNVEGKIGGDSLLSPRGMQYAKALPALITDNIGEKPLTVWTSTLKRTIQTAQYLPYTKLTWKSLDELDAGVCDGMTYEEIEQAYPDDYANRDEDKFNYRYRGGESYRDVVVRLEPVIMELERQENILIIGHQAILRCLYAYFHHLPQADLPYIKIPLHTVIKLTPKAYGCDEERYTLPINAVDTHRPKPKAAKQPMAHSTTKRQYFVEEETKQSA
;
A
#
# COMPACT_ATOMS: atom_id res chain seq x y z
N MET A 1 22.84 -53.73 -27.06
CA MET A 1 23.17 -54.80 -26.11
C MET A 1 23.57 -54.14 -24.80
N SER A 2 22.80 -54.42 -23.74
CA SER A 2 23.12 -54.36 -22.28
C SER A 2 23.83 -53.11 -21.73
N ASP A 3 23.42 -52.47 -20.64
CA ASP A 3 22.74 -53.02 -19.46
C ASP A 3 22.07 -51.94 -18.59
N LEU A 4 21.13 -52.38 -17.74
CA LEU A 4 20.22 -51.64 -16.88
C LEU A 4 20.92 -51.06 -15.62
N GLY A 5 20.44 -49.89 -15.15
CA GLY A 5 20.78 -49.32 -13.85
C GLY A 5 19.57 -48.66 -13.17
N THR A 6 19.10 -49.27 -12.09
CA THR A 6 17.98 -48.88 -11.20
C THR A 6 18.20 -47.55 -10.46
N PRO A 7 17.14 -46.82 -10.08
CA PRO A 7 17.25 -45.59 -9.29
C PRO A 7 17.45 -45.88 -7.79
N ARG A 8 18.42 -45.21 -7.16
CA ARG A 8 18.65 -45.23 -5.71
C ARG A 8 17.55 -44.45 -4.98
N SER A 9 16.80 -45.12 -4.12
CA SER A 9 16.00 -44.52 -3.05
C SER A 9 16.72 -44.63 -1.70
N ASP A 10 16.37 -43.71 -0.80
CA ASP A 10 16.52 -43.80 0.67
C ASP A 10 17.92 -43.65 1.30
N SER A 11 18.40 -42.41 1.37
CA SER A 11 19.34 -41.96 2.43
C SER A 11 18.88 -40.75 3.23
N ASN A 12 17.79 -40.06 2.84
CA ASN A 12 17.33 -38.82 3.48
C ASN A 12 16.21 -39.03 4.53
N SER A 13 15.57 -40.20 4.55
CA SER A 13 14.47 -40.53 5.47
C SER A 13 14.95 -41.05 6.83
N ARG A 14 16.15 -41.62 6.91
CA ARG A 14 16.75 -42.10 8.17
C ARG A 14 17.26 -40.98 9.08
N GLY A 15 17.80 -39.89 8.52
CA GLY A 15 18.29 -38.75 9.31
C GLY A 15 17.17 -38.00 10.04
N ILE A 16 16.01 -37.82 9.39
CA ILE A 16 14.86 -37.12 9.97
C ILE A 16 14.24 -37.92 11.13
N ALA A 17 14.22 -39.25 11.05
CA ALA A 17 13.70 -40.10 12.12
C ALA A 17 14.62 -40.08 13.36
N GLU A 18 15.94 -40.04 13.18
CA GLU A 18 16.90 -39.93 14.29
C GLU A 18 16.87 -38.54 14.96
N ASP A 19 16.66 -37.47 14.18
CA ASP A 19 16.53 -36.11 14.72
C ASP A 19 15.22 -35.91 15.50
N LEU A 20 14.12 -36.52 15.05
CA LEU A 20 12.83 -36.52 15.77
C LEU A 20 12.91 -37.33 17.09
N ALA A 21 13.63 -38.44 17.10
CA ALA A 21 13.85 -39.23 18.31
C ALA A 21 14.68 -38.46 19.35
N ARG A 22 15.76 -37.77 18.91
CA ARG A 22 16.56 -36.91 19.79
C ARG A 22 15.78 -35.71 20.34
N ALA A 23 14.89 -35.12 19.53
CA ALA A 23 14.01 -34.04 19.98
C ALA A 23 12.99 -34.52 21.02
N SER A 24 12.44 -35.74 20.85
CA SER A 24 11.53 -36.36 21.80
C SER A 24 12.21 -36.68 23.14
N ASP A 25 13.43 -37.22 23.11
CA ASP A 25 14.20 -37.53 24.32
C ASP A 25 14.63 -36.25 25.06
N ALA A 26 14.97 -35.18 24.33
CA ALA A 26 15.26 -33.87 24.92
C ALA A 26 14.03 -33.28 25.63
N LEU A 27 12.84 -33.40 25.02
CA LEU A 27 11.58 -32.92 25.62
C LEU A 27 11.18 -33.72 26.87
N GLN A 28 11.41 -35.04 26.88
CA GLN A 28 11.17 -35.87 28.06
C GLN A 28 12.14 -35.54 29.20
N ASN A 29 13.41 -35.29 28.89
CA ASN A 29 14.40 -34.87 29.89
C ASN A 29 14.09 -33.47 30.48
N MET A 30 13.58 -32.54 29.66
CA MET A 30 13.15 -31.21 30.11
C MET A 30 11.86 -31.24 30.97
N GLN A 31 11.00 -32.25 30.78
CA GLN A 31 9.84 -32.48 31.65
C GLN A 31 10.25 -33.14 32.98
N ALA A 32 11.28 -33.99 32.98
CA ALA A 32 11.81 -34.63 34.18
C ALA A 32 12.64 -33.67 35.06
N SER A 33 13.24 -32.62 34.48
CA SER A 33 14.03 -31.60 35.18
C SER A 33 13.21 -30.44 35.76
N GLY A 34 11.90 -30.39 35.51
CA GLY A 34 11.01 -29.34 36.05
C GLY A 34 11.10 -27.99 35.33
N GLU A 35 11.71 -27.91 34.15
CA GLU A 35 11.84 -26.65 33.37
C GLU A 35 10.59 -26.31 32.53
N LEU A 36 9.56 -27.17 32.52
CA LEU A 36 8.28 -26.95 31.83
C LEU A 36 7.10 -27.16 32.79
N ALA A 37 6.19 -26.18 32.87
CA ALA A 37 4.96 -26.28 33.68
C ALA A 37 3.99 -27.35 33.10
N PRO A 38 3.20 -28.06 33.93
CA PRO A 38 2.36 -29.14 33.46
C PRO A 38 1.16 -28.61 32.66
N VAL A 39 0.87 -29.30 31.56
CA VAL A 39 -0.35 -29.08 30.76
C VAL A 39 -1.56 -29.47 31.61
N VAL A 40 -2.42 -28.49 31.91
CA VAL A 40 -3.71 -28.72 32.58
C VAL A 40 -4.64 -29.46 31.61
N THR A 41 -4.93 -30.72 31.92
CA THR A 41 -6.03 -31.49 31.32
C THR A 41 -7.36 -31.05 31.93
N VAL A 42 -8.25 -30.47 31.11
CA VAL A 42 -9.59 -30.08 31.54
C VAL A 42 -10.54 -31.28 31.47
N ALA A 43 -11.11 -31.66 32.62
CA ALA A 43 -12.13 -32.70 32.80
C ALA A 43 -13.54 -32.25 32.30
N PRO A 44 -14.49 -33.17 32.05
CA PRO A 44 -15.72 -32.84 31.31
C PRO A 44 -16.87 -32.28 32.20
N ALA A 45 -17.62 -31.36 31.58
CA ALA A 45 -19.01 -30.95 31.82
C ALA A 45 -19.37 -30.08 33.05
N SER A 46 -19.79 -28.84 32.76
CA SER A 46 -20.95 -28.17 33.38
C SER A 46 -21.87 -27.67 32.25
N PRO A 47 -23.19 -27.86 32.34
CA PRO A 47 -24.11 -27.57 31.24
C PRO A 47 -24.52 -26.10 31.29
N ASN A 48 -24.03 -25.26 30.38
CA ASN A 48 -24.69 -24.03 29.85
C ASN A 48 -23.73 -23.01 29.20
N VAL A 49 -22.61 -23.44 28.59
CA VAL A 49 -21.83 -22.55 27.72
C VAL A 49 -21.50 -23.30 26.42
N PRO A 50 -21.98 -22.87 25.24
CA PRO A 50 -21.57 -23.49 23.98
C PRO A 50 -20.11 -23.11 23.67
N PRO A 51 -19.21 -24.06 23.41
CA PRO A 51 -17.86 -23.75 22.97
C PRO A 51 -17.88 -23.23 21.53
N ALA A 52 -17.18 -22.11 21.30
CA ALA A 52 -16.96 -21.56 19.96
C ALA A 52 -16.11 -22.53 19.12
N LEU A 53 -16.70 -23.10 18.07
CA LEU A 53 -16.08 -24.10 17.21
C LEU A 53 -15.86 -23.52 15.80
N PHE A 54 -14.86 -22.64 15.64
CA PHE A 54 -14.31 -22.28 14.33
C PHE A 54 -12.98 -23.03 14.14
N GLY A 55 -13.10 -24.29 13.72
CA GLY A 55 -11.97 -25.12 13.28
C GLY A 55 -12.29 -25.70 11.91
N ALA A 56 -11.34 -25.58 10.97
CA ALA A 56 -11.45 -26.14 9.63
C ALA A 56 -11.58 -27.68 9.70
N GLY A 57 -12.78 -28.21 9.45
CA GLY A 57 -13.06 -29.65 9.43
C GLY A 57 -14.29 -30.11 10.22
N GLY A 58 -14.98 -29.22 10.94
CA GLY A 58 -16.16 -29.58 11.72
C GLY A 58 -17.39 -29.98 10.87
N PRO A 59 -18.30 -30.81 11.39
CA PRO A 59 -19.49 -31.33 10.67
C PRO A 59 -20.49 -30.25 10.21
N MET A 60 -20.42 -29.03 10.77
CA MET A 60 -21.20 -27.88 10.27
C MET A 60 -20.72 -27.38 8.89
N LEU A 61 -19.42 -27.45 8.59
CA LEU A 61 -18.90 -27.07 7.27
C LEU A 61 -19.32 -28.07 6.18
N LYS A 62 -19.39 -29.37 6.51
CA LYS A 62 -19.93 -30.40 5.60
C LYS A 62 -21.42 -30.21 5.29
N ARG A 63 -22.22 -29.79 6.28
CA ARG A 63 -23.64 -29.45 6.05
C ARG A 63 -23.82 -28.17 5.23
N PHE A 64 -22.91 -27.21 5.34
CA PHE A 64 -22.88 -26.04 4.45
C PHE A 64 -22.59 -26.44 3.00
N ASP A 65 -21.61 -27.33 2.77
CA ASP A 65 -21.26 -27.83 1.43
C ASP A 65 -22.40 -28.61 0.77
N GLU A 66 -23.10 -29.47 1.52
CA GLU A 66 -24.27 -30.22 1.01
C GLU A 66 -25.45 -29.29 0.67
N SER A 67 -25.66 -28.21 1.44
CA SER A 67 -26.68 -27.21 1.14
C SER A 67 -26.38 -26.39 -0.13
N THR A 68 -25.10 -26.21 -0.50
CA THR A 68 -24.70 -25.56 -1.74
C THR A 68 -24.86 -26.43 -2.99
N VAL A 69 -24.85 -27.76 -2.85
CA VAL A 69 -25.08 -28.68 -3.99
C VAL A 69 -26.53 -28.62 -4.47
N ALA A 70 -27.50 -28.38 -3.57
CA ALA A 70 -28.90 -28.19 -3.93
C ALA A 70 -29.17 -26.89 -4.71
N SER A 71 -28.24 -25.91 -4.68
CA SER A 71 -28.34 -24.67 -5.47
C SER A 71 -27.82 -24.79 -6.91
N ARG A 72 -27.32 -25.97 -7.33
CA ARG A 72 -26.78 -26.21 -8.68
C ARG A 72 -27.81 -26.70 -9.70
N LYS A 73 -29.11 -26.49 -9.48
CA LYS A 73 -30.11 -26.59 -10.55
C LYS A 73 -30.23 -25.23 -11.22
N GLY A 74 -29.89 -25.19 -12.51
CA GLY A 74 -29.80 -23.99 -13.32
C GLY A 74 -31.00 -23.06 -13.14
N SER A 75 -30.72 -21.83 -12.70
CA SER A 75 -31.71 -20.76 -12.68
C SER A 75 -31.96 -20.31 -14.12
N SER A 76 -33.16 -20.61 -14.61
CA SER A 76 -33.83 -19.79 -15.61
C SER A 76 -33.79 -18.32 -15.18
N ALA A 77 -33.70 -17.41 -16.16
CA ALA A 77 -33.51 -15.96 -16.02
C ALA A 77 -34.01 -15.36 -14.68
N PRO A 78 -33.18 -14.58 -13.98
CA PRO A 78 -33.57 -13.97 -12.72
C PRO A 78 -34.77 -13.05 -12.96
N SER A 79 -35.85 -13.25 -12.22
CA SER A 79 -36.91 -12.25 -12.10
C SER A 79 -36.28 -10.91 -11.71
N PRO A 80 -36.67 -9.78 -12.32
CA PRO A 80 -36.08 -8.49 -11.98
C PRO A 80 -36.20 -8.25 -10.47
N PRO A 81 -35.13 -7.78 -9.80
CA PRO A 81 -35.25 -7.39 -8.39
C PRO A 81 -36.37 -6.34 -8.26
N PRO A 82 -37.11 -6.32 -7.13
CA PRO A 82 -38.12 -5.31 -6.88
C PRO A 82 -37.52 -3.92 -7.13
N SER A 83 -38.19 -3.12 -7.96
CA SER A 83 -37.68 -1.83 -8.45
C SER A 83 -37.12 -1.01 -7.28
N VAL A 84 -35.81 -0.84 -7.22
CA VAL A 84 -35.18 0.06 -6.25
C VAL A 84 -35.62 1.47 -6.65
N LYS A 85 -36.59 2.03 -5.91
CA LYS A 85 -37.11 3.38 -6.15
C LYS A 85 -36.12 4.42 -5.62
N GLY A 86 -35.75 5.40 -6.44
CA GLY A 86 -34.89 6.54 -6.06
C GLY A 86 -33.68 6.71 -6.98
N ILE A 87 -33.10 7.93 -7.02
CA ILE A 87 -31.93 8.30 -7.85
C ILE A 87 -30.64 7.74 -7.22
N GLY A 88 -29.64 7.40 -8.05
CA GLY A 88 -28.28 7.12 -7.57
C GLY A 88 -27.78 8.25 -6.67
N LYS A 89 -27.03 7.93 -5.62
CA LYS A 89 -26.62 8.92 -4.61
C LYS A 89 -25.14 9.26 -4.74
N LYS A 90 -24.79 10.51 -4.45
CA LYS A 90 -23.40 10.92 -4.25
C LYS A 90 -22.94 10.48 -2.87
N VAL A 91 -21.85 9.73 -2.80
CA VAL A 91 -21.24 9.30 -1.54
C VAL A 91 -20.40 10.44 -0.99
N ALA A 92 -20.69 10.84 0.24
CA ALA A 92 -19.92 11.86 0.95
C ALA A 92 -18.59 11.27 1.45
N LYS A 93 -17.59 12.15 1.60
CA LYS A 93 -16.35 11.79 2.30
C LYS A 93 -16.66 11.43 3.75
N PRO A 94 -16.09 10.33 4.29
CA PRO A 94 -16.18 10.05 5.71
C PRO A 94 -15.63 11.23 6.51
N ASP A 95 -16.28 11.56 7.62
CA ASP A 95 -15.81 12.63 8.49
C ASP A 95 -14.64 12.15 9.34
N TYR A 96 -13.47 12.73 9.08
CA TYR A 96 -12.23 12.50 9.84
C TYR A 96 -11.79 13.73 10.62
N SER A 97 -12.64 14.76 10.77
CA SER A 97 -12.27 16.06 11.36
C SER A 97 -11.54 15.93 12.70
N GLU A 98 -11.98 15.00 13.55
CA GLU A 98 -11.45 14.79 14.91
C GLU A 98 -10.12 14.03 14.94
N GLN A 99 -9.73 13.37 13.85
CA GLN A 99 -8.49 12.57 13.81
C GLN A 99 -7.30 13.49 13.53
N LYS A 100 -6.57 13.88 14.58
CA LYS A 100 -5.33 14.66 14.48
C LYS A 100 -4.14 13.87 15.03
N ILE A 101 -3.28 13.38 14.15
CA ILE A 101 -2.09 12.60 14.53
C ILE A 101 -0.82 13.28 14.02
N VAL A 102 0.16 13.42 14.91
CA VAL A 102 1.53 13.74 14.56
C VAL A 102 2.35 12.45 14.54
N VAL A 103 2.93 12.13 13.39
CA VAL A 103 3.90 11.03 13.25
C VAL A 103 5.30 11.63 13.22
N ALA A 104 6.05 11.48 14.31
CA ALA A 104 7.42 11.99 14.40
C ALA A 104 8.41 10.89 13.99
N MET A 105 9.09 11.08 12.86
CA MET A 105 10.08 10.12 12.37
C MET A 105 11.32 10.13 13.27
N VAL A 106 11.88 8.95 13.55
CA VAL A 106 13.13 8.77 14.32
C VAL A 106 14.08 7.86 13.53
N GLY A 107 15.37 8.16 13.54
CA GLY A 107 16.39 7.28 12.95
C GLY A 107 17.52 8.02 12.26
N LEU A 108 18.62 7.30 12.02
CA LEU A 108 19.80 7.83 11.33
C LEU A 108 19.53 8.16 9.85
N PRO A 109 20.33 9.03 9.21
CA PRO A 109 20.30 9.23 7.77
C PRO A 109 20.46 7.90 7.00
N ALA A 110 19.85 7.81 5.81
CA ALA A 110 19.87 6.60 4.97
C ALA A 110 19.35 5.30 5.60
N ARG A 111 18.48 5.38 6.62
CA ARG A 111 17.82 4.23 7.26
C ARG A 111 16.35 4.02 6.88
N GLY A 112 15.88 4.57 5.75
CA GLY A 112 14.52 4.29 5.26
C GLY A 112 13.39 5.19 5.78
N LYS A 113 13.65 6.22 6.61
CA LYS A 113 12.62 7.17 7.09
C LYS A 113 11.77 7.78 5.96
N SER A 114 12.43 8.23 4.89
CA SER A 114 11.73 8.80 3.73
C SER A 114 10.90 7.77 2.97
N TYR A 115 11.31 6.50 2.97
CA TYR A 115 10.52 5.41 2.37
C TYR A 115 9.24 5.16 3.20
N LEU A 116 9.38 4.97 4.51
CA LEU A 116 8.25 4.72 5.41
C LEU A 116 7.25 5.88 5.42
N SER A 117 7.73 7.12 5.55
CA SER A 117 6.87 8.31 5.52
C SER A 117 6.13 8.46 4.19
N ASN A 118 6.78 8.18 3.05
CA ASN A 118 6.14 8.27 1.75
C ASN A 118 5.07 7.18 1.57
N LYS A 119 5.41 5.91 1.86
CA LYS A 119 4.45 4.79 1.82
C LYS A 119 3.23 5.05 2.72
N LEU A 120 3.47 5.50 3.94
CA LEU A 120 2.41 5.85 4.88
C LEU A 120 1.49 6.96 4.34
N MET A 121 2.08 8.02 3.79
CA MET A 121 1.33 9.13 3.18
C MET A 121 0.45 8.64 2.02
N ILE A 122 1.00 7.80 1.13
CA ILE A 122 0.27 7.24 -0.01
C ILE A 122 -0.94 6.43 0.47
N TYR A 123 -0.72 5.52 1.42
CA TYR A 123 -1.79 4.68 1.98
C TYR A 123 -2.88 5.50 2.69
N LEU A 124 -2.50 6.47 3.51
CA LEU A 124 -3.49 7.26 4.22
C LEU A 124 -4.28 8.20 3.29
N ARG A 125 -3.63 8.78 2.27
CA ARG A 125 -4.33 9.56 1.23
C ARG A 125 -5.25 8.70 0.38
N TRP A 126 -4.86 7.46 0.11
CA TRP A 126 -5.71 6.47 -0.55
C TRP A 126 -7.01 6.23 0.23
N LEU A 127 -6.91 6.19 1.56
CA LEU A 127 -8.03 6.15 2.50
C LEU A 127 -8.67 7.52 2.80
N GLU A 128 -8.35 8.55 2.02
CA GLU A 128 -8.95 9.89 2.08
C GLU A 128 -8.60 10.73 3.31
N TYR A 129 -7.61 10.31 4.10
CA TYR A 129 -7.04 11.19 5.11
C TYR A 129 -6.24 12.30 4.45
N ASP A 130 -6.41 13.52 4.97
CA ASP A 130 -5.57 14.65 4.62
C ASP A 130 -4.24 14.48 5.34
N VAL A 131 -3.19 14.18 4.57
CA VAL A 131 -1.84 13.89 5.08
C VAL A 131 -0.80 14.78 4.44
N LYS A 132 0.13 15.31 5.26
CA LYS A 132 1.21 16.18 4.80
C LYS A 132 2.53 15.84 5.49
N VAL A 133 3.63 15.89 4.74
CA VAL A 133 4.99 15.67 5.26
C VAL A 133 5.69 17.01 5.45
N PHE A 134 6.20 17.23 6.66
CA PHE A 134 6.98 18.39 7.08
C PHE A 134 8.44 17.94 7.23
N ASN A 135 9.26 18.21 6.22
CA ASN A 135 10.65 17.75 6.18
C ASN A 135 11.60 18.87 6.58
N VAL A 136 12.25 18.68 7.72
CA VAL A 136 13.15 19.69 8.32
C VAL A 136 14.35 19.97 7.42
N GLY A 137 14.86 18.97 6.70
CA GLY A 137 15.95 19.14 5.73
C GLY A 137 15.57 20.04 4.56
N GLN A 138 14.34 19.91 4.04
CA GLN A 138 13.82 20.77 2.98
C GLN A 138 13.54 22.19 3.48
N LEU A 139 12.99 22.34 4.69
CA LEU A 139 12.80 23.65 5.31
C LEU A 139 14.14 24.39 5.44
N ARG A 140 15.16 23.72 6.00
CA ARG A 140 16.53 24.25 6.07
C ARG A 140 17.04 24.70 4.70
N ARG A 141 16.96 23.85 3.68
CA ARG A 141 17.43 24.18 2.33
C ARG A 141 16.69 25.36 1.71
N THR A 142 15.40 25.51 1.99
CA THR A 142 14.62 26.64 1.47
C THR A 142 15.04 27.93 2.16
N LYS A 143 15.15 27.93 3.49
CA LYS A 143 15.60 29.09 4.23
C LYS A 143 17.02 29.51 3.86
N ALA A 144 17.93 28.56 3.70
CA ALA A 144 19.28 28.85 3.23
C ALA A 144 19.28 29.51 1.83
N ARG A 145 18.44 29.04 0.90
CA ARG A 145 18.27 29.66 -0.42
C ARG A 145 17.69 31.08 -0.33
N GLN A 146 16.65 31.29 0.48
CA GLN A 146 16.05 32.61 0.69
C GLN A 146 17.05 33.58 1.33
N LYS A 147 17.85 33.12 2.30
CA LYS A 147 18.90 33.91 2.94
C LYS A 147 20.02 34.26 1.97
N ALA A 148 20.45 33.32 1.12
CA ALA A 148 21.41 33.59 0.06
C ALA A 148 20.90 34.62 -0.95
N GLN A 149 19.60 34.58 -1.30
CA GLN A 149 18.98 35.55 -2.20
C GLN A 149 18.84 36.94 -1.57
N LYS A 150 18.48 37.03 -0.28
CA LYS A 150 18.25 38.31 0.42
C LYS A 150 19.53 38.97 0.93
N LEU A 151 20.51 38.17 1.38
CA LEU A 151 21.71 38.66 2.08
C LEU A 151 23.04 38.32 1.38
N GLY A 152 23.03 37.55 0.28
CA GLY A 152 24.24 37.14 -0.44
C GLY A 152 25.11 36.11 0.29
N VAL A 153 24.70 35.63 1.48
CA VAL A 153 25.47 34.68 2.29
C VAL A 153 25.10 33.24 1.91
N LYS A 154 26.04 32.45 1.40
CA LYS A 154 25.90 31.00 1.23
C LYS A 154 26.21 30.30 2.55
N GLU A 155 25.22 29.60 3.13
CA GLU A 155 25.45 28.79 4.32
C GLU A 155 26.17 27.48 3.97
N ASN A 156 27.07 27.05 4.86
CA ASN A 156 27.75 25.76 4.71
C ASN A 156 26.80 24.62 5.16
N HIS A 157 26.64 23.60 4.31
CA HIS A 157 25.81 22.42 4.57
C HIS A 157 26.60 21.11 4.59
N THR A 158 27.93 21.17 4.74
CA THR A 158 28.80 19.99 4.92
C THR A 158 28.48 19.24 6.22
N ALA A 159 29.08 18.07 6.40
CA ALA A 159 29.03 17.28 7.63
C ALA A 159 29.35 18.09 8.91
N ASP A 160 30.15 19.16 8.82
CA ASP A 160 30.48 20.02 9.97
C ASP A 160 29.25 20.76 10.52
N PHE A 161 28.31 21.13 9.63
CA PHE A 161 27.01 21.68 10.05
C PHE A 161 26.18 20.64 10.81
N PHE A 162 26.45 19.34 10.63
CA PHE A 162 25.75 18.25 11.30
C PHE A 162 26.45 17.72 12.55
N SER A 163 27.68 18.17 12.81
CA SER A 163 28.39 17.79 14.03
C SER A 163 27.67 18.30 15.27
N HIS A 164 27.68 17.49 16.33
CA HIS A 164 27.11 17.82 17.64
C HIS A 164 28.08 18.64 18.52
N SER A 165 29.35 18.73 18.15
CA SER A 165 30.33 19.61 18.80
C SER A 165 30.14 21.09 18.41
N ASN A 166 29.44 21.36 17.30
CA ASN A 166 29.11 22.70 16.86
C ASN A 166 27.80 23.18 17.54
N ALA A 167 27.94 23.93 18.63
CA ALA A 167 26.80 24.43 19.41
C ALA A 167 25.86 25.34 18.59
N GLN A 168 26.41 26.23 17.76
CA GLN A 168 25.61 27.12 16.91
C GLN A 168 24.81 26.36 15.86
N ALA A 169 25.44 25.38 15.19
CA ALA A 169 24.76 24.56 14.20
C ALA A 169 23.68 23.68 14.86
N THR A 170 23.97 23.13 16.03
CA THR A 170 22.98 22.37 16.82
C THR A 170 21.77 23.23 17.17
N GLN A 171 21.98 24.43 17.72
CA GLN A 171 20.89 25.36 18.03
C GLN A 171 20.07 25.74 16.79
N SER A 172 20.73 25.96 15.65
CA SER A 172 20.06 26.23 14.38
C SER A 172 19.18 25.04 13.92
N ARG A 173 19.70 23.80 14.02
CA ARG A 173 18.93 22.57 13.73
C ARG A 173 17.77 22.35 14.70
N ASP A 174 17.90 22.77 15.96
CA ASP A 174 16.82 22.76 16.96
C ASP A 174 15.70 23.71 16.55
N ASN A 175 16.03 24.98 16.31
CA ASN A 175 15.06 26.00 15.93
C ASN A 175 14.29 25.63 14.64
N LEU A 176 14.99 25.07 13.63
CA LEU A 176 14.36 24.60 12.39
C LEU A 176 13.38 23.44 12.62
N ALA A 177 13.71 22.53 13.52
CA ALA A 177 12.82 21.40 13.84
C ALA A 177 11.59 21.84 14.63
N GLU A 178 11.76 22.78 15.56
CA GLU A 178 10.69 23.41 16.34
C GLU A 178 9.74 24.19 15.42
N GLU A 179 10.28 25.04 14.53
CA GLU A 179 9.47 25.76 13.54
C GLU A 179 8.70 24.81 12.62
N SER A 180 9.36 23.76 12.11
CA SER A 180 8.69 22.75 11.30
C SER A 180 7.57 22.02 12.04
N LEU A 181 7.68 21.89 13.37
CA LEU A 181 6.64 21.31 14.21
C LEU A 181 5.47 22.29 14.41
N GLU A 182 5.73 23.59 14.57
CA GLU A 182 4.68 24.61 14.64
C GLU A 182 3.86 24.68 13.34
N MET A 183 4.54 24.66 12.18
CA MET A 183 3.87 24.62 10.88
C MET A 183 2.96 23.38 10.74
N LEU A 184 3.39 22.24 11.30
CA LEU A 184 2.62 21.00 11.32
C LEU A 184 1.38 21.13 12.20
N ILE A 185 1.56 21.61 13.44
CA ILE A 185 0.48 21.81 14.40
C ILE A 185 -0.57 22.77 13.83
N GLN A 186 -0.13 23.89 13.25
CA GLN A 186 -1.01 24.89 12.65
C GLN A 186 -1.83 24.28 11.51
N TRP A 187 -1.18 23.51 10.62
CA TRP A 187 -1.88 22.83 9.54
C TRP A 187 -2.89 21.77 10.02
N LEU A 188 -2.61 21.07 11.13
CA LEU A 188 -3.59 20.16 11.74
C LEU A 188 -4.81 20.92 12.28
N LYS A 189 -4.59 22.10 12.89
CA LYS A 189 -5.68 22.99 13.37
C LYS A 189 -6.55 23.49 12.22
N GLU A 190 -5.97 23.71 11.04
CA GLU A 190 -6.68 24.14 9.83
C GLU A 190 -7.51 23.04 9.14
N GLY A 191 -7.45 21.81 9.64
CA GLY A 191 -8.29 20.72 9.14
C GLY A 191 -7.52 19.45 8.74
N GLY A 192 -6.19 19.49 8.66
CA GLY A 192 -5.38 18.30 8.32
C GLY A 192 -5.58 17.14 9.31
N ASN A 193 -5.40 15.89 8.86
CA ASN A 193 -5.59 14.71 9.72
C ASN A 193 -4.27 14.16 10.26
N VAL A 194 -3.27 13.96 9.39
CA VAL A 194 -1.99 13.36 9.78
C VAL A 194 -0.81 14.20 9.31
N GLY A 195 -0.07 14.76 10.26
CA GLY A 195 1.17 15.48 10.00
C GLY A 195 2.37 14.59 10.25
N ILE A 196 3.20 14.35 9.23
CA ILE A 196 4.43 13.56 9.36
C ILE A 196 5.62 14.52 9.54
N HIS A 197 6.22 14.55 10.72
CA HIS A 197 7.43 15.32 11.02
C HIS A 197 8.66 14.51 10.63
N ASP A 198 9.19 14.75 9.43
CA ASP A 198 10.32 14.02 8.84
C ASP A 198 11.65 14.70 9.22
N ALA A 199 12.18 14.25 10.36
CA ALA A 199 13.48 14.62 10.91
C ALA A 199 14.23 13.38 11.43
N THR A 200 15.46 13.54 11.93
CA THR A 200 16.20 12.43 12.56
C THR A 200 15.71 12.12 13.97
N ASN A 201 15.32 13.15 14.74
CA ASN A 201 14.84 13.07 16.12
C ASN A 201 15.64 12.07 16.97
N SER A 202 16.96 12.08 16.80
CA SER A 202 17.89 11.02 17.19
C SER A 202 18.22 10.97 18.68
N THR A 203 17.82 11.96 19.48
CA THR A 203 18.11 12.04 20.92
C THR A 203 16.83 12.03 21.74
N LYS A 204 16.89 11.50 22.96
CA LYS A 204 15.78 11.51 23.94
C LYS A 204 15.32 12.93 24.24
N SER A 205 16.27 13.85 24.41
CA SER A 205 15.99 15.28 24.64
C SER A 205 15.14 15.89 23.53
N ARG A 206 15.44 15.59 22.25
CA ARG A 206 14.64 16.09 21.13
C ARG A 206 13.21 15.54 21.16
N ARG A 207 13.06 14.24 21.42
CA ARG A 207 11.74 13.60 21.50
C ARG A 207 10.91 14.16 22.66
N ALA A 208 11.52 14.36 23.83
CA ALA A 208 10.88 14.98 24.98
C ALA A 208 10.39 16.41 24.68
N LYS A 209 11.16 17.22 23.92
CA LYS A 209 10.70 18.54 23.45
C LYS A 209 9.44 18.46 22.56
N ILE A 210 9.41 17.50 21.63
CA ILE A 210 8.25 17.28 20.74
C ILE A 210 7.03 16.88 21.56
N GLU A 211 7.18 15.93 22.48
CA GLU A 211 6.12 15.49 23.40
C GLU A 211 5.60 16.65 24.25
N ALA A 212 6.49 17.38 24.92
CA ALA A 212 6.11 18.51 25.78
C ALA A 212 5.40 19.63 25.00
N ARG A 213 5.78 19.86 23.73
CA ARG A 213 5.12 20.83 22.88
C ARG A 213 3.72 20.37 22.47
N LEU A 214 3.57 19.11 22.05
CA LEU A 214 2.28 18.56 21.62
C LEU A 214 1.31 18.32 22.76
N ALA A 215 1.80 18.08 23.98
CA ALA A 215 0.96 17.97 25.17
C ALA A 215 0.11 19.23 25.46
N ARG A 216 0.47 20.37 24.87
CA ARG A 216 -0.30 21.63 24.97
C ARG A 216 -1.48 21.68 23.99
N GLU A 217 -1.52 20.80 23.00
CA GLU A 217 -2.53 20.77 21.95
C GLU A 217 -3.61 19.72 22.28
N LYS A 218 -4.83 20.19 22.60
CA LYS A 218 -5.96 19.30 22.85
C LYS A 218 -6.39 18.61 21.56
N GLY A 219 -6.69 17.31 21.65
CA GLY A 219 -7.20 16.52 20.52
C GLY A 219 -6.13 16.07 19.51
N MET A 220 -4.85 16.35 19.75
CA MET A 220 -3.74 15.83 18.93
C MET A 220 -3.07 14.66 19.63
N SER A 221 -2.80 13.59 18.89
CA SER A 221 -2.00 12.46 19.36
C SER A 221 -0.61 12.44 18.71
N LEU A 222 0.37 11.89 19.41
CA LEU A 222 1.75 11.75 18.95
C LEU A 222 2.11 10.27 18.85
N ILE A 223 2.69 9.87 17.72
CA ILE A 223 3.31 8.55 17.54
C ILE A 223 4.71 8.76 17.00
N PHE A 224 5.71 8.15 17.62
CA PHE A 224 7.05 8.09 17.06
C PHE A 224 7.17 6.90 16.09
N LEU A 225 7.75 7.13 14.91
CA LEU A 225 8.05 6.09 13.93
C LEU A 225 9.57 5.97 13.76
N GLU A 226 10.17 5.00 14.44
CA GLU A 226 11.61 4.74 14.39
C GLU A 226 11.95 3.77 13.27
N SER A 227 12.83 4.20 12.36
CA SER A 227 13.35 3.41 11.25
C SER A 227 14.78 2.98 11.56
N LEU A 228 14.95 1.71 11.91
CA LEU A 228 16.25 1.08 12.14
C LEU A 228 16.64 0.26 10.92
N CYS A 229 17.90 0.38 10.52
CA CYS A 229 18.48 -0.52 9.52
C CYS A 229 19.97 -0.69 9.82
N ASP A 230 20.39 -1.95 9.94
CA ASP A 230 21.77 -2.37 10.16
C ASP A 230 22.31 -3.22 8.99
N ASP A 231 21.47 -3.57 8.00
CA ASP A 231 21.88 -4.21 6.76
C ASP A 231 22.82 -3.31 5.93
N PRO A 232 24.11 -3.69 5.77
CA PRO A 232 25.08 -2.89 5.03
C PRO A 232 24.70 -2.66 3.56
N ALA A 233 24.03 -3.63 2.92
CA ALA A 233 23.66 -3.54 1.52
C ALA A 233 22.56 -2.49 1.31
N THR A 234 21.51 -2.52 2.14
CA THR A 234 20.44 -1.52 2.13
C THR A 234 20.98 -0.13 2.46
N ILE A 235 21.89 -0.02 3.44
CA ILE A 235 22.52 1.26 3.79
C ILE A 235 23.31 1.82 2.60
N ALA A 236 24.16 1.00 1.97
CA ALA A 236 24.96 1.41 0.82
C ALA A 236 24.07 1.85 -0.36
N ALA A 237 23.01 1.11 -0.66
CA ALA A 237 22.04 1.47 -1.70
C ALA A 237 21.33 2.80 -1.38
N ASN A 238 20.95 3.03 -0.13
CA ASN A 238 20.31 4.28 0.29
C ASN A 238 21.28 5.49 0.23
N VAL A 239 22.55 5.29 0.56
CA VAL A 239 23.60 6.31 0.40
C VAL A 239 23.78 6.63 -1.08
N GLU A 240 23.89 5.61 -1.93
CA GLU A 240 24.06 5.79 -3.36
C GLU A 240 22.87 6.53 -4.00
N LEU A 241 21.64 6.18 -3.62
CA LEU A 241 20.44 6.89 -4.05
C LEU A 241 20.47 8.38 -3.66
N LYS A 242 21.03 8.71 -2.48
CA LYS A 242 21.14 10.10 -2.02
C LYS A 242 22.19 10.90 -2.78
N VAL A 243 23.31 10.26 -3.12
CA VAL A 243 24.39 10.89 -3.88
C VAL A 243 24.00 11.04 -5.35
N SER A 244 23.48 9.99 -5.98
CA SER A 244 23.16 9.93 -7.42
C SER A 244 21.93 10.74 -7.83
N GLN A 245 20.90 10.84 -6.98
CA GLN A 245 19.71 11.64 -7.30
C GLN A 245 19.88 13.15 -7.03
N GLY A 246 21.13 13.60 -6.80
CA GLY A 246 21.47 15.02 -6.65
C GLY A 246 20.75 15.65 -5.47
N ASP A 247 20.97 15.13 -4.25
CA ASP A 247 20.59 15.88 -3.04
C ASP A 247 21.12 17.32 -3.22
N PRO A 248 20.26 18.36 -3.09
CA PRO A 248 20.70 19.73 -3.34
C PRO A 248 21.88 20.15 -2.47
N ASP A 249 22.10 19.48 -1.33
CA ASP A 249 23.27 19.65 -0.47
C ASP A 249 24.60 19.30 -1.18
N TYR A 250 24.55 18.45 -2.21
CA TYR A 250 25.72 17.90 -2.93
C TYR A 250 25.80 18.34 -4.39
N LYS A 251 24.96 19.29 -4.82
CA LYS A 251 24.85 19.70 -6.23
C LYS A 251 26.19 20.11 -6.86
N ASP A 252 27.06 20.74 -6.08
CA ASP A 252 28.34 21.29 -6.55
C ASP A 252 29.55 20.40 -6.16
N MET A 253 29.31 19.17 -5.68
CA MET A 253 30.37 18.22 -5.29
C MET A 253 30.50 17.07 -6.29
N SER A 254 31.68 16.48 -6.39
CA SER A 254 31.83 15.22 -7.12
C SER A 254 31.10 14.07 -6.39
N PRO A 255 30.65 13.01 -7.09
CA PRO A 255 29.98 11.87 -6.46
C PRO A 255 30.79 11.24 -5.31
N ASP A 256 32.11 11.14 -5.47
CA ASP A 256 33.01 10.57 -4.45
C ASP A 256 33.12 11.47 -3.21
N GLU A 257 33.20 12.79 -3.38
CA GLU A 257 33.23 13.75 -2.28
C GLU A 257 31.88 13.78 -1.54
N ALA A 258 30.77 13.80 -2.28
CA ALA A 258 29.42 13.75 -1.74
C ALA A 258 29.20 12.47 -0.91
N ARG A 259 29.66 11.31 -1.40
CA ARG A 259 29.62 10.05 -0.67
C ARG A 259 30.43 10.13 0.63
N LYS A 260 31.66 10.65 0.59
CA LYS A 260 32.52 10.80 1.78
C LYS A 260 31.89 11.74 2.81
N ASP A 261 31.37 12.89 2.38
CA ASP A 261 30.68 13.84 3.28
C ASP A 261 29.43 13.22 3.90
N PHE A 262 28.61 12.53 3.11
CA PHE A 262 27.37 11.91 3.60
C PHE A 262 27.65 10.78 4.61
N LEU A 263 28.69 9.98 4.40
CA LEU A 263 29.13 8.98 5.38
C LEU A 263 29.64 9.64 6.67
N ARG A 264 30.39 10.75 6.57
CA ARG A 264 30.81 11.52 7.76
C ARG A 264 29.60 12.06 8.52
N ARG A 265 28.59 12.58 7.80
CA ARG A 265 27.33 13.03 8.38
C ARG A 265 26.61 11.91 9.12
N ILE A 266 26.57 10.69 8.59
CA ILE A 266 26.01 9.53 9.29
C ILE A 266 26.76 9.30 10.61
N SER A 267 28.10 9.27 10.57
CA SER A 267 28.93 9.08 11.76
C SER A 267 28.69 10.15 12.84
N GLU A 268 28.49 11.41 12.46
CA GLU A 268 28.16 12.48 13.42
C GLU A 268 26.80 12.27 14.13
N TYR A 269 25.83 11.66 13.46
CA TYR A 269 24.55 11.29 14.09
C TYR A 269 24.65 10.02 14.92
N GLU A 270 25.47 9.04 14.51
CA GLU A 270 25.70 7.79 15.26
C GLU A 270 26.26 8.06 16.66
N LYS A 271 27.15 9.05 16.80
CA LYS A 271 27.76 9.45 18.09
C LYS A 271 26.74 9.82 19.18
N VAL A 272 25.55 10.26 18.80
CA VAL A 272 24.51 10.74 19.74
C VAL A 272 23.19 9.99 19.61
N TYR A 273 23.14 8.94 18.79
CA TYR A 273 21.90 8.25 18.50
C TYR A 273 21.40 7.46 19.70
N GLU A 274 20.18 7.74 20.12
CA GLU A 274 19.49 7.05 21.20
C GLU A 274 18.20 6.42 20.65
N THR A 275 18.17 5.09 20.55
CA THR A 275 16.94 4.37 20.17
C THR A 275 15.82 4.63 21.18
N ILE A 276 14.57 4.47 20.73
CA ILE A 276 13.40 4.68 21.59
C ILE A 276 13.34 3.54 22.60
N THR A 277 13.35 3.90 23.89
CA THR A 277 13.22 2.99 25.04
C THR A 277 12.26 3.51 26.10
N GLU A 278 11.76 4.73 25.93
CA GLU A 278 10.89 5.42 26.88
C GLU A 278 9.51 4.73 26.96
N PRO A 279 9.13 4.14 28.11
CA PRO A 279 7.97 3.26 28.22
C PRO A 279 6.62 4.01 28.19
N HIS A 280 6.64 5.33 28.37
CA HIS A 280 5.44 6.17 28.32
C HIS A 280 5.08 6.61 26.90
N LEU A 281 6.02 6.51 25.94
CA LEU A 281 5.82 6.95 24.57
C LEU A 281 4.97 5.95 23.76
N SER A 282 4.15 6.50 22.88
CA SER A 282 3.52 5.78 21.78
C SER A 282 4.47 5.71 20.60
N TYR A 283 4.91 4.51 20.21
CA TYR A 283 5.85 4.36 19.12
C TYR A 283 5.70 3.05 18.34
N LEU A 284 6.15 3.10 17.10
CA LEU A 284 6.41 1.96 16.24
C LEU A 284 7.88 2.00 15.83
N ARG A 285 8.61 0.93 16.10
CA ARG A 285 10.01 0.76 15.71
C ARG A 285 10.09 -0.37 14.70
N ILE A 286 10.64 -0.08 13.52
CA ILE A 286 10.75 -1.03 12.41
C ILE A 286 12.24 -1.23 12.12
N LYS A 287 12.72 -2.45 12.31
CA LYS A 287 14.08 -2.87 11.98
C LYS A 287 14.08 -3.59 10.64
N ASN A 288 14.97 -3.17 9.73
CA ASN A 288 15.19 -3.75 8.39
C ASN A 288 13.90 -4.02 7.59
N VAL A 289 12.85 -3.20 7.80
CA VAL A 289 11.55 -3.25 7.10
C VAL A 289 11.08 -4.67 6.75
N GLY A 290 10.43 -5.31 7.71
CA GLY A 290 9.90 -6.67 7.58
C GLY A 290 10.66 -7.73 8.39
N GLU A 291 11.72 -7.36 9.11
CA GLU A 291 12.47 -8.26 10.01
C GLU A 291 11.92 -8.24 11.44
N GLU A 292 11.90 -7.06 12.08
CA GLU A 292 11.42 -6.91 13.45
C GLU A 292 10.58 -5.63 13.58
N VAL A 293 9.46 -5.74 14.31
CA VAL A 293 8.60 -4.62 14.64
C VAL A 293 8.34 -4.60 16.14
N THR A 294 8.62 -3.48 16.78
CA THR A 294 8.28 -3.22 18.19
C THR A 294 7.21 -2.14 18.27
N MET A 295 6.17 -2.37 19.06
CA MET A 295 5.05 -1.43 19.25
C MET A 295 4.85 -1.14 20.72
N SER A 296 4.58 0.12 21.05
CA SER A 296 4.21 0.55 22.39
C SER A 296 3.06 1.56 22.32
N ARG A 297 2.07 1.38 23.20
CA ARG A 297 0.96 2.34 23.45
C ARG A 297 0.28 2.86 22.18
N ILE A 298 0.08 1.99 21.19
CA ILE A 298 -0.65 2.32 19.96
C ILE A 298 -2.15 2.27 20.26
N ASN A 299 -2.75 3.44 20.47
CA ASN A 299 -4.13 3.59 20.91
C ASN A 299 -4.99 4.27 19.83
N GLY A 300 -6.22 3.82 19.68
CA GLY A 300 -7.19 4.36 18.73
C GLY A 300 -7.12 3.70 17.35
N TYR A 301 -8.17 3.92 16.56
CA TYR A 301 -8.37 3.29 15.26
C TYR A 301 -7.29 3.67 14.23
N LEU A 302 -7.04 4.96 14.04
CA LEU A 302 -6.10 5.39 13.00
C LEU A 302 -4.65 4.99 13.35
N SER A 303 -4.25 5.09 14.62
CA SER A 303 -2.94 4.64 15.09
C SER A 303 -2.72 3.14 14.86
N SER A 304 -3.71 2.30 15.16
CA SER A 304 -3.61 0.85 14.94
C SER A 304 -3.57 0.51 13.45
N ARG A 305 -4.29 1.26 12.60
CA ARG A 305 -4.26 1.14 11.14
C ARG A 305 -2.89 1.52 10.56
N ILE A 306 -2.29 2.62 11.04
CA ILE A 306 -0.93 3.02 10.67
C ILE A 306 0.05 1.88 10.99
N ALA A 307 -0.02 1.33 12.20
CA ALA A 307 0.87 0.25 12.60
C ALA A 307 0.63 -1.03 11.78
N PHE A 308 -0.63 -1.39 11.53
CA PHE A 308 -1.01 -2.53 10.70
C PHE A 308 -0.50 -2.42 9.26
N TYR A 309 -0.60 -1.23 8.65
CA TYR A 309 -0.03 -1.03 7.31
C TYR A 309 1.49 -1.20 7.31
N LEU A 310 2.17 -0.53 8.24
CA LEU A 310 3.62 -0.48 8.29
C LEU A 310 4.26 -1.85 8.60
N MET A 311 3.60 -2.71 9.40
CA MET A 311 4.10 -4.07 9.68
C MET A 311 4.03 -5.01 8.46
N ASN A 312 3.22 -4.68 7.45
CA ASN A 312 3.05 -5.51 6.25
C ASN A 312 3.97 -5.08 5.09
N LEU A 313 4.80 -4.05 5.28
CA LEU A 313 5.74 -3.58 4.26
C LEU A 313 6.99 -4.45 4.18
N HIS A 314 7.55 -4.57 2.98
CA HIS A 314 8.90 -5.10 2.76
C HIS A 314 9.65 -4.31 1.68
N ILE A 315 10.98 -4.49 1.62
CA ILE A 315 11.87 -3.84 0.63
C ILE A 315 12.37 -4.78 -0.47
N ARG A 316 12.01 -6.07 -0.42
CA ARG A 316 12.38 -7.05 -1.45
C ARG A 316 11.88 -6.60 -2.84
N PRO A 317 12.74 -6.60 -3.88
CA PRO A 317 12.34 -6.30 -5.25
C PRO A 317 11.24 -7.24 -5.72
N ARG A 318 10.21 -6.70 -6.36
CA ARG A 318 9.07 -7.48 -6.86
C ARG A 318 8.43 -6.84 -8.09
N ASN A 319 7.71 -7.65 -8.85
CA ASN A 319 6.89 -7.21 -9.97
C ASN A 319 5.41 -7.49 -9.69
N ILE A 320 4.57 -6.48 -9.90
CA ILE A 320 3.12 -6.61 -9.81
C ILE A 320 2.58 -6.52 -11.24
N PHE A 321 1.95 -7.58 -11.71
CA PHE A 321 1.35 -7.63 -13.04
C PHE A 321 -0.15 -7.42 -12.94
N PHE A 322 -0.69 -6.51 -13.73
CA PHE A 322 -2.13 -6.34 -13.92
C PHE A 322 -2.52 -6.80 -15.29
N SER A 323 -3.60 -7.56 -15.37
CA SER A 323 -4.32 -7.80 -16.61
C SER A 323 -5.81 -7.79 -16.34
N ARG A 324 -6.59 -7.26 -17.28
CA ARG A 324 -8.03 -7.52 -17.24
C ARG A 324 -8.26 -8.99 -17.62
N HIS A 325 -9.43 -9.52 -17.27
CA HIS A 325 -9.92 -10.69 -17.98
C HIS A 325 -9.82 -10.50 -19.51
N GLY A 326 -9.71 -11.60 -20.27
CA GLY A 326 -9.88 -11.58 -21.71
C GLY A 326 -11.23 -10.97 -22.11
N GLU A 327 -11.37 -10.49 -23.34
CA GLU A 327 -12.61 -9.91 -23.83
C GLU A 327 -13.80 -10.85 -23.55
N SER A 328 -14.79 -10.35 -22.82
CA SER A 328 -16.01 -11.10 -22.48
C SER A 328 -17.14 -10.86 -23.47
N GLN A 329 -18.16 -11.72 -23.44
CA GLN A 329 -19.34 -11.55 -24.29
C GLN A 329 -20.05 -10.22 -24.03
N TYR A 330 -20.14 -9.76 -22.77
CA TYR A 330 -20.70 -8.44 -22.47
C TYR A 330 -19.84 -7.28 -22.98
N ASN A 331 -18.51 -7.45 -23.10
CA ASN A 331 -17.71 -6.42 -23.75
C ASN A 331 -18.07 -6.28 -25.22
N VAL A 332 -18.20 -7.40 -25.94
CA VAL A 332 -18.61 -7.40 -27.35
C VAL A 332 -19.98 -6.75 -27.54
N GLU A 333 -20.91 -6.98 -26.60
CA GLU A 333 -22.27 -6.41 -26.61
C GLU A 333 -22.35 -4.96 -26.06
N GLY A 334 -21.26 -4.39 -25.55
CA GLY A 334 -21.25 -3.05 -24.95
C GLY A 334 -21.94 -2.95 -23.58
N LYS A 335 -22.18 -4.08 -22.91
CA LYS A 335 -22.85 -4.16 -21.61
C LYS A 335 -21.88 -4.03 -20.43
N ILE A 336 -22.34 -3.46 -19.32
CA ILE A 336 -21.58 -3.34 -18.06
C ILE A 336 -21.99 -4.42 -17.04
N GLY A 337 -21.15 -4.65 -16.03
CA GLY A 337 -21.46 -5.56 -14.92
C GLY A 337 -21.60 -7.03 -15.32
N GLY A 338 -22.44 -7.77 -14.59
CA GLY A 338 -22.80 -9.15 -14.86
C GLY A 338 -21.66 -10.18 -14.73
N ASP A 339 -21.94 -11.42 -15.15
CA ASP A 339 -21.04 -12.58 -15.03
C ASP A 339 -20.94 -13.38 -16.35
N SER A 340 -20.79 -12.67 -17.47
CA SER A 340 -20.66 -13.29 -18.79
C SER A 340 -19.33 -14.06 -18.96
N LEU A 341 -19.35 -15.09 -19.81
CA LEU A 341 -18.16 -15.85 -20.21
C LEU A 341 -17.23 -15.02 -21.13
N LEU A 342 -16.01 -15.53 -21.34
CA LEU A 342 -15.11 -15.03 -22.37
C LEU A 342 -15.71 -15.19 -23.79
N SER A 343 -15.46 -14.21 -24.64
CA SER A 343 -15.66 -14.30 -26.09
C SER A 343 -14.61 -15.23 -26.72
N PRO A 344 -14.74 -15.60 -28.01
CA PRO A 344 -13.68 -16.33 -28.72
C PRO A 344 -12.31 -15.62 -28.69
N ARG A 345 -12.28 -14.28 -28.83
CA ARG A 345 -11.03 -13.50 -28.74
C ARG A 345 -10.48 -13.45 -27.32
N GLY A 346 -11.35 -13.36 -26.32
CA GLY A 346 -10.95 -13.48 -24.91
C GLY A 346 -10.34 -14.85 -24.58
N MET A 347 -10.87 -15.92 -25.17
CA MET A 347 -10.30 -17.26 -25.02
C MET A 347 -8.94 -17.40 -25.72
N GLN A 348 -8.74 -16.77 -26.87
CA GLN A 348 -7.42 -16.67 -27.51
C GLN A 348 -6.42 -15.95 -26.61
N TYR A 349 -6.84 -14.82 -25.99
CA TYR A 349 -6.01 -14.10 -25.03
C TYR A 349 -5.63 -14.98 -23.82
N ALA A 350 -6.61 -15.68 -23.23
CA ALA A 350 -6.37 -16.58 -22.11
C ALA A 350 -5.33 -17.68 -22.43
N LYS A 351 -5.35 -18.21 -23.66
CA LYS A 351 -4.38 -19.23 -24.13
C LYS A 351 -2.98 -18.66 -24.37
N ALA A 352 -2.88 -17.40 -24.79
CA ALA A 352 -1.61 -16.74 -25.08
C ALA A 352 -0.95 -16.09 -23.84
N LEU A 353 -1.74 -15.80 -22.79
CA LEU A 353 -1.29 -15.17 -21.56
C LEU A 353 -0.14 -15.91 -20.85
N PRO A 354 -0.11 -17.26 -20.75
CA PRO A 354 0.98 -17.97 -20.09
C PRO A 354 2.35 -17.68 -20.71
N ALA A 355 2.46 -17.71 -22.04
CA ALA A 355 3.71 -17.40 -22.74
C ALA A 355 4.17 -15.98 -22.43
N LEU A 356 3.26 -15.00 -22.53
CA LEU A 356 3.59 -13.60 -22.23
C LEU A 356 4.08 -13.40 -20.80
N ILE A 357 3.46 -14.07 -19.82
CA ILE A 357 3.90 -13.96 -18.42
C ILE A 357 5.27 -14.59 -18.24
N THR A 358 5.49 -15.80 -18.76
CA THR A 358 6.80 -16.49 -18.71
C THR A 358 7.92 -15.64 -19.33
N ASP A 359 7.67 -15.03 -20.49
CA ASP A 359 8.65 -14.20 -21.20
C ASP A 359 9.10 -12.97 -20.38
N ASN A 360 8.24 -12.45 -19.50
CA ASN A 360 8.50 -11.23 -18.74
C ASN A 360 8.90 -11.47 -17.27
N ILE A 361 8.54 -12.62 -16.69
CA ILE A 361 8.85 -12.97 -15.30
C ILE A 361 10.00 -13.99 -15.17
N GLY A 362 10.25 -14.78 -16.22
CA GLY A 362 11.11 -15.95 -16.20
C GLY A 362 10.52 -17.08 -15.35
N GLU A 363 11.40 -17.87 -14.73
CA GLU A 363 11.02 -19.03 -13.90
C GLU A 363 10.75 -18.66 -12.42
N LYS A 364 10.56 -17.37 -12.12
CA LYS A 364 10.33 -16.93 -10.73
C LYS A 364 8.95 -17.36 -10.23
N PRO A 365 8.80 -17.67 -8.92
CA PRO A 365 7.50 -17.92 -8.32
C PRO A 365 6.54 -16.75 -8.54
N LEU A 366 5.30 -17.06 -8.87
CA LEU A 366 4.22 -16.11 -9.12
C LEU A 366 2.93 -16.64 -8.52
N THR A 367 2.18 -15.78 -7.84
CA THR A 367 0.79 -16.07 -7.45
C THR A 367 -0.17 -15.34 -8.39
N VAL A 368 -1.25 -16.00 -8.79
CA VAL A 368 -2.30 -15.40 -9.62
C VAL A 368 -3.52 -15.12 -8.78
N TRP A 369 -4.01 -13.88 -8.78
CA TRP A 369 -5.28 -13.52 -8.16
C TRP A 369 -6.34 -13.27 -9.21
N THR A 370 -7.54 -13.75 -8.92
CA THR A 370 -8.73 -13.54 -9.76
C THR A 370 -9.88 -13.02 -8.91
N SER A 371 -10.84 -12.37 -9.57
CA SER A 371 -12.17 -12.18 -8.98
C SER A 371 -12.97 -13.48 -8.96
N THR A 372 -14.15 -13.47 -8.33
CA THR A 372 -15.08 -14.61 -8.35
C THR A 372 -15.84 -14.75 -9.68
N LEU A 373 -15.76 -13.75 -10.56
CA LEU A 373 -16.48 -13.73 -11.83
C LEU A 373 -15.83 -14.63 -12.89
N LYS A 374 -16.66 -15.33 -13.67
CA LYS A 374 -16.26 -16.38 -14.61
C LYS A 374 -15.17 -15.93 -15.58
N ARG A 375 -15.28 -14.71 -16.11
CA ARG A 375 -14.32 -14.17 -17.07
C ARG A 375 -12.89 -14.09 -16.54
N THR A 376 -12.67 -13.74 -15.27
CA THR A 376 -11.31 -13.72 -14.69
C THR A 376 -10.80 -15.14 -14.46
N ILE A 377 -11.67 -16.03 -13.99
CA ILE A 377 -11.35 -17.45 -13.74
C ILE A 377 -10.98 -18.17 -15.05
N GLN A 378 -11.78 -17.99 -16.12
CA GLN A 378 -11.49 -18.54 -17.44
C GLN A 378 -10.21 -17.97 -18.04
N THR A 379 -9.90 -16.69 -17.79
CA THR A 379 -8.63 -16.10 -18.27
C THR A 379 -7.44 -16.73 -17.57
N ALA A 380 -7.56 -17.04 -16.29
CA ALA A 380 -6.51 -17.65 -15.50
C ALA A 380 -6.28 -19.14 -15.78
N GLN A 381 -7.22 -19.84 -16.42
CA GLN A 381 -7.27 -21.30 -16.42
C GLN A 381 -6.03 -21.99 -17.01
N TYR A 382 -5.35 -21.36 -17.98
CA TYR A 382 -4.17 -21.90 -18.63
C TYR A 382 -2.84 -21.51 -17.95
N LEU A 383 -2.87 -20.65 -16.93
CA LEU A 383 -1.67 -20.26 -16.22
C LEU A 383 -1.20 -21.40 -15.29
N PRO A 384 0.09 -21.78 -15.29
CA PRO A 384 0.62 -22.89 -14.49
C PRO A 384 0.88 -22.54 -13.02
N TYR A 385 0.33 -21.41 -12.54
CA TYR A 385 0.59 -20.88 -11.20
C TYR A 385 -0.57 -21.16 -10.24
N THR A 386 -0.28 -21.05 -8.93
CA THR A 386 -1.30 -21.07 -7.87
C THR A 386 -2.27 -19.91 -8.05
N LYS A 387 -3.57 -20.23 -8.05
CA LYS A 387 -4.66 -19.27 -8.27
C LYS A 387 -5.43 -19.07 -6.97
N LEU A 388 -5.55 -17.83 -6.52
CA LEU A 388 -6.39 -17.44 -5.39
C LEU A 388 -7.54 -16.57 -5.89
N THR A 389 -8.74 -16.84 -5.40
CA THR A 389 -9.96 -16.14 -5.81
C THR A 389 -10.40 -15.21 -4.69
N TRP A 390 -10.58 -13.93 -5.02
CA TRP A 390 -10.90 -12.88 -4.06
C TRP A 390 -12.19 -12.17 -4.47
N LYS A 391 -13.22 -12.25 -3.63
CA LYS A 391 -14.48 -11.50 -3.84
C LYS A 391 -14.25 -9.98 -3.87
N SER A 392 -13.28 -9.48 -3.10
CA SER A 392 -12.89 -8.07 -3.13
C SER A 392 -12.31 -7.62 -4.47
N LEU A 393 -12.01 -8.53 -5.41
CA LEU A 393 -11.59 -8.20 -6.78
C LEU A 393 -12.74 -8.24 -7.80
N ASP A 394 -13.98 -8.53 -7.41
CA ASP A 394 -15.14 -8.46 -8.32
C ASP A 394 -15.30 -7.05 -8.87
N GLU A 395 -15.80 -6.93 -10.11
CA GLU A 395 -16.03 -5.63 -10.75
C GLU A 395 -16.94 -4.74 -9.90
N LEU A 396 -16.83 -3.42 -10.09
CA LEU A 396 -17.76 -2.46 -9.51
C LEU A 396 -19.21 -2.87 -9.84
N ASP A 397 -20.02 -3.02 -8.79
CA ASP A 397 -21.44 -3.40 -8.90
C ASP A 397 -22.26 -2.23 -9.47
N ALA A 398 -22.85 -2.38 -10.66
CA ALA A 398 -23.68 -1.35 -11.27
C ALA A 398 -25.16 -1.43 -10.82
N GLY A 399 -25.48 -2.31 -9.87
CA GLY A 399 -26.80 -2.44 -9.26
C GLY A 399 -27.89 -2.69 -10.31
N VAL A 400 -28.90 -1.84 -10.35
CA VAL A 400 -29.99 -1.97 -11.36
C VAL A 400 -29.53 -1.78 -12.81
N CYS A 401 -28.31 -1.28 -13.03
CA CYS A 401 -27.73 -1.08 -14.37
C CYS A 401 -26.87 -2.27 -14.85
N ASP A 402 -26.76 -3.35 -14.06
CA ASP A 402 -26.01 -4.54 -14.45
C ASP A 402 -26.63 -5.19 -15.69
N GLY A 403 -25.78 -5.50 -16.68
CA GLY A 403 -26.19 -6.10 -17.96
C GLY A 403 -26.78 -5.13 -18.98
N MET A 404 -26.79 -3.82 -18.70
CA MET A 404 -27.23 -2.78 -19.64
C MET A 404 -26.06 -2.19 -20.43
N THR A 405 -26.32 -1.67 -21.63
CA THR A 405 -25.40 -0.77 -22.34
C THR A 405 -25.47 0.65 -21.77
N TYR A 406 -24.49 1.49 -22.10
CA TYR A 406 -24.53 2.89 -21.67
C TYR A 406 -25.71 3.67 -22.28
N GLU A 407 -26.09 3.35 -23.51
CA GLU A 407 -27.23 3.95 -24.22
C GLU A 407 -28.55 3.54 -23.55
N GLU A 408 -28.69 2.27 -23.14
CA GLU A 408 -29.85 1.80 -22.38
C GLU A 408 -29.95 2.49 -21.02
N ILE A 409 -28.81 2.73 -20.34
CA ILE A 409 -28.78 3.46 -19.07
C ILE A 409 -29.17 4.92 -19.27
N GLU A 410 -28.68 5.58 -20.32
CA GLU A 410 -29.03 6.97 -20.64
C GLU A 410 -30.54 7.13 -20.90
N GLN A 411 -31.15 6.16 -21.57
CA GLN A 411 -32.59 6.18 -21.84
C GLN A 411 -33.44 5.84 -20.61
N ALA A 412 -33.05 4.82 -19.84
CA ALA A 412 -33.83 4.35 -18.69
C ALA A 412 -33.62 5.21 -17.43
N TYR A 413 -32.42 5.74 -17.25
CA TYR A 413 -31.98 6.49 -16.06
C TYR A 413 -31.15 7.74 -16.45
N PRO A 414 -31.72 8.72 -17.17
CA PRO A 414 -30.98 9.89 -17.66
C PRO A 414 -30.32 10.71 -16.55
N ASP A 415 -30.99 10.88 -15.41
CA ASP A 415 -30.43 11.60 -14.26
C ASP A 415 -29.20 10.89 -13.68
N ASP A 416 -29.24 9.56 -13.59
CA ASP A 416 -28.11 8.75 -13.10
C ASP A 416 -26.93 8.83 -14.06
N TYR A 417 -27.19 8.80 -15.37
CA TYR A 417 -26.17 8.96 -16.40
C TYR A 417 -25.46 10.31 -16.28
N ALA A 418 -26.23 11.39 -16.15
CA ALA A 418 -25.69 12.75 -15.97
C ALA A 418 -24.91 12.90 -14.65
N ASN A 419 -25.47 12.43 -13.52
CA ASN A 419 -24.82 12.49 -12.21
C ASN A 419 -23.49 11.73 -12.18
N ARG A 420 -23.42 10.57 -12.86
CA ARG A 420 -22.19 9.80 -12.99
C ARG A 420 -21.13 10.51 -13.82
N ASP A 421 -21.53 11.27 -14.82
CA ASP A 421 -20.60 12.02 -15.66
C ASP A 421 -20.04 13.26 -14.96
N GLU A 422 -20.85 13.90 -14.13
CA GLU A 422 -20.46 15.04 -13.29
C GLU A 422 -19.44 14.63 -12.22
N ASP A 423 -19.72 13.56 -11.46
CA ASP A 423 -18.86 13.11 -10.36
C ASP A 423 -18.75 11.58 -10.30
N LYS A 424 -18.01 11.03 -11.27
CA LYS A 424 -17.85 9.58 -11.43
C LYS A 424 -17.21 8.89 -10.24
N PHE A 425 -16.40 9.59 -9.44
CA PHE A 425 -15.75 8.97 -8.28
C PHE A 425 -16.76 8.75 -7.14
N ASN A 426 -17.62 9.73 -6.88
CA ASN A 426 -18.57 9.70 -5.77
C ASN A 426 -19.96 9.18 -6.15
N TYR A 427 -20.30 9.11 -7.43
CA TYR A 427 -21.57 8.55 -7.87
C TYR A 427 -21.67 7.07 -7.50
N ARG A 428 -22.72 6.70 -6.75
CA ARG A 428 -23.09 5.32 -6.43
C ARG A 428 -24.31 4.90 -7.24
N TYR A 429 -24.18 3.80 -7.97
CA TYR A 429 -25.30 3.17 -8.67
C TYR A 429 -26.42 2.77 -7.70
N ARG A 430 -27.67 2.78 -8.17
CA ARG A 430 -28.83 2.34 -7.37
C ARG A 430 -28.69 0.87 -7.03
N GLY A 431 -28.54 0.56 -5.75
CA GLY A 431 -28.31 -0.80 -5.27
C GLY A 431 -26.92 -1.36 -5.61
N GLY A 432 -25.98 -0.52 -6.04
CA GLY A 432 -24.61 -0.91 -6.38
C GLY A 432 -23.55 -0.07 -5.65
N GLU A 433 -22.39 0.06 -6.27
CA GLU A 433 -21.19 0.69 -5.72
C GLU A 433 -20.83 2.02 -6.42
N SER A 434 -20.05 2.84 -5.72
CA SER A 434 -19.25 3.93 -6.28
C SER A 434 -17.77 3.53 -6.35
N TYR A 435 -16.94 4.31 -7.05
CA TYR A 435 -15.48 4.10 -6.98
C TYR A 435 -14.95 4.29 -5.56
N ARG A 436 -15.54 5.18 -4.75
CA ARG A 436 -15.21 5.34 -3.33
C ARG A 436 -15.47 4.06 -2.53
N ASP A 437 -16.58 3.36 -2.79
CA ASP A 437 -16.88 2.09 -2.13
C ASP A 437 -15.86 1.01 -2.51
N VAL A 438 -15.48 0.96 -3.79
CA VAL A 438 -14.43 0.06 -4.27
C VAL A 438 -13.08 0.35 -3.61
N VAL A 439 -12.69 1.62 -3.43
CA VAL A 439 -11.46 2.01 -2.73
C VAL A 439 -11.42 1.43 -1.31
N VAL A 440 -12.53 1.53 -0.57
CA VAL A 440 -12.66 0.98 0.78
C VAL A 440 -12.60 -0.56 0.76
N ARG A 441 -13.35 -1.21 -0.15
CA ARG A 441 -13.36 -2.67 -0.33
C ARG A 441 -12.00 -3.25 -0.71
N LEU A 442 -11.19 -2.49 -1.44
CA LEU A 442 -9.87 -2.93 -1.91
C LEU A 442 -8.75 -2.75 -0.89
N GLU A 443 -9.01 -2.14 0.25
CA GLU A 443 -7.97 -1.97 1.26
C GLU A 443 -7.29 -3.29 1.68
N PRO A 444 -8.01 -4.39 2.00
CA PRO A 444 -7.36 -5.65 2.33
C PRO A 444 -6.50 -6.21 1.19
N VAL A 445 -6.89 -5.93 -0.07
CA VAL A 445 -6.11 -6.30 -1.25
C VAL A 445 -4.81 -5.50 -1.30
N ILE A 446 -4.85 -4.19 -1.02
CA ILE A 446 -3.65 -3.34 -0.94
C ILE A 446 -2.70 -3.84 0.15
N MET A 447 -3.21 -4.22 1.32
CA MET A 447 -2.38 -4.76 2.41
C MET A 447 -1.63 -6.01 1.97
N GLU A 448 -2.33 -6.94 1.32
CA GLU A 448 -1.72 -8.17 0.86
C GLU A 448 -0.76 -7.93 -0.33
N LEU A 449 -1.04 -6.97 -1.22
CA LEU A 449 -0.12 -6.58 -2.30
C LEU A 449 1.17 -5.92 -1.82
N GLU A 450 1.15 -5.27 -0.65
CA GLU A 450 2.37 -4.75 -0.03
C GLU A 450 3.20 -5.82 0.66
N ARG A 451 2.57 -6.97 1.01
CA ARG A 451 3.20 -8.13 1.66
C ARG A 451 3.77 -9.15 0.66
N GLN A 452 3.10 -9.31 -0.48
CA GLN A 452 3.42 -10.28 -1.51
C GLN A 452 4.60 -9.84 -2.39
N GLU A 453 5.31 -10.82 -2.96
CA GLU A 453 6.36 -10.57 -3.95
C GLU A 453 5.76 -10.51 -5.37
N ASN A 454 6.16 -11.41 -6.29
CA ASN A 454 5.64 -11.38 -7.64
C ASN A 454 4.19 -11.87 -7.66
N ILE A 455 3.32 -11.07 -8.25
CA ILE A 455 1.88 -11.34 -8.29
C ILE A 455 1.28 -10.90 -9.62
N LEU A 456 0.35 -11.70 -10.16
CA LEU A 456 -0.47 -11.34 -11.30
C LEU A 456 -1.92 -11.21 -10.85
N ILE A 457 -2.50 -10.03 -11.03
CA ILE A 457 -3.92 -9.77 -10.78
C ILE A 457 -4.66 -9.79 -12.11
N ILE A 458 -5.55 -10.77 -12.27
CA ILE A 458 -6.53 -10.81 -13.35
C ILE A 458 -7.84 -10.23 -12.84
N GLY A 459 -8.01 -8.94 -13.07
CA GLY A 459 -9.13 -8.15 -12.54
C GLY A 459 -10.05 -7.58 -13.61
N HIS A 460 -10.71 -6.49 -13.25
CA HIS A 460 -11.66 -5.78 -14.11
C HIS A 460 -11.29 -4.31 -14.26
N GLN A 461 -12.04 -3.60 -15.09
CA GLN A 461 -11.66 -2.24 -15.47
C GLN A 461 -11.70 -1.29 -14.28
N ALA A 462 -12.77 -1.24 -13.48
CA ALA A 462 -12.83 -0.31 -12.35
C ALA A 462 -11.84 -0.69 -11.24
N ILE A 463 -11.70 -1.99 -10.98
CA ILE A 463 -10.83 -2.52 -9.93
C ILE A 463 -9.35 -2.22 -10.22
N LEU A 464 -8.89 -2.50 -11.43
CA LEU A 464 -7.50 -2.24 -11.80
C LEU A 464 -7.19 -0.74 -11.88
N ARG A 465 -8.17 0.12 -12.20
CA ARG A 465 -7.99 1.57 -12.08
C ARG A 465 -7.68 1.99 -10.65
N CYS A 466 -8.40 1.43 -9.68
CA CYS A 466 -8.16 1.70 -8.27
C CYS A 466 -6.75 1.27 -7.86
N LEU A 467 -6.40 0.00 -8.09
CA LEU A 467 -5.08 -0.52 -7.72
C LEU A 467 -3.94 0.25 -8.41
N TYR A 468 -4.11 0.59 -9.69
CA TYR A 468 -3.16 1.41 -10.44
C TYR A 468 -3.00 2.80 -9.82
N ALA A 469 -4.09 3.47 -9.47
CA ALA A 469 -4.04 4.79 -8.83
C ALA A 469 -3.27 4.78 -7.50
N TYR A 470 -3.36 3.71 -6.71
CA TYR A 470 -2.57 3.54 -5.50
C TYR A 470 -1.06 3.51 -5.78
N PHE A 471 -0.60 2.65 -6.70
CA PHE A 471 0.82 2.48 -7.01
C PHE A 471 1.44 3.68 -7.74
N HIS A 472 0.65 4.42 -8.53
CA HIS A 472 1.08 5.64 -9.23
C HIS A 472 0.79 6.93 -8.46
N HIS A 473 0.16 6.84 -7.29
CA HIS A 473 -0.16 7.98 -6.42
C HIS A 473 -1.04 9.03 -7.10
N LEU A 474 -2.00 8.57 -7.90
CA LEU A 474 -2.87 9.44 -8.69
C LEU A 474 -4.00 10.03 -7.83
N PRO A 475 -4.42 11.28 -8.11
CA PRO A 475 -5.60 11.87 -7.48
C PRO A 475 -6.87 11.06 -7.75
N GLN A 476 -7.78 11.06 -6.78
CA GLN A 476 -9.06 10.35 -6.90
C GLN A 476 -9.94 10.86 -8.04
N ALA A 477 -9.84 12.15 -8.38
CA ALA A 477 -10.57 12.76 -9.48
C ALA A 477 -10.18 12.19 -10.86
N ASP A 478 -8.99 11.61 -10.97
CA ASP A 478 -8.46 11.03 -12.21
C ASP A 478 -8.66 9.51 -12.26
N LEU A 479 -8.77 8.88 -11.08
CA LEU A 479 -8.86 7.43 -10.91
C LEU A 479 -9.93 6.77 -11.82
N PRO A 480 -11.19 7.24 -11.90
CA PRO A 480 -12.23 6.61 -12.74
C PRO A 480 -11.97 6.64 -14.25
N TYR A 481 -10.94 7.36 -14.69
CA TYR A 481 -10.63 7.63 -16.09
C TYR A 481 -9.28 7.05 -16.53
N ILE A 482 -8.56 6.35 -15.66
CA ILE A 482 -7.30 5.69 -16.04
C ILE A 482 -7.56 4.65 -17.16
N LYS A 483 -6.71 4.63 -18.19
CA LYS A 483 -6.84 3.68 -19.30
C LYS A 483 -6.20 2.33 -18.96
N ILE A 484 -7.04 1.32 -18.75
CA ILE A 484 -6.66 -0.08 -18.55
C ILE A 484 -7.27 -0.91 -19.71
N PRO A 485 -6.54 -1.08 -20.83
CA PRO A 485 -7.04 -1.76 -22.02
C PRO A 485 -7.22 -3.28 -21.80
N LEU A 486 -8.10 -3.89 -22.60
CA LEU A 486 -8.18 -5.35 -22.72
C LEU A 486 -6.93 -5.90 -23.42
N HIS A 487 -6.60 -7.16 -23.15
CA HIS A 487 -5.52 -7.91 -23.80
C HIS A 487 -4.11 -7.32 -23.65
N THR A 488 -3.91 -6.49 -22.63
CA THR A 488 -2.62 -5.90 -22.27
C THR A 488 -2.26 -6.28 -20.84
N VAL A 489 -1.04 -6.78 -20.64
CA VAL A 489 -0.43 -6.93 -19.32
C VAL A 489 0.31 -5.64 -18.98
N ILE A 490 0.03 -5.07 -17.83
CA ILE A 490 0.73 -3.91 -17.27
C ILE A 490 1.63 -4.43 -16.15
N LYS A 491 2.94 -4.31 -16.30
CA LYS A 491 3.93 -4.68 -15.28
C LYS A 491 4.31 -3.43 -14.50
N LEU A 492 4.16 -3.51 -13.19
CA LEU A 492 4.52 -2.49 -12.23
C LEU A 492 5.74 -2.95 -11.44
N THR A 493 6.75 -2.09 -11.36
CA THR A 493 7.93 -2.32 -10.51
C THR A 493 7.98 -1.24 -9.43
N PRO A 494 7.49 -1.53 -8.21
CA PRO A 494 7.51 -0.56 -7.12
C PRO A 494 8.94 -0.13 -6.77
N LYS A 495 9.17 1.17 -6.66
CA LYS A 495 10.42 1.79 -6.23
C LYS A 495 10.20 2.58 -4.95
N ALA A 496 11.29 3.04 -4.33
CA ALA A 496 11.20 3.83 -3.10
C ALA A 496 10.41 5.16 -3.27
N TYR A 497 10.41 5.74 -4.48
CA TYR A 497 9.81 7.04 -4.77
C TYR A 497 8.86 7.04 -5.97
N GLY A 498 8.30 5.88 -6.32
CA GLY A 498 7.34 5.76 -7.42
C GLY A 498 7.17 4.33 -7.86
N CYS A 499 6.67 4.16 -9.07
CA CYS A 499 6.47 2.86 -9.70
C CYS A 499 6.84 2.97 -11.17
N ASP A 500 7.74 2.11 -11.64
CA ASP A 500 7.94 1.96 -13.08
C ASP A 500 6.80 1.15 -13.67
N GLU A 501 6.54 1.40 -14.96
CA GLU A 501 5.50 0.72 -15.70
C GLU A 501 5.98 0.30 -17.08
N GLU A 502 5.66 -0.95 -17.45
CA GLU A 502 5.81 -1.48 -18.79
C GLU A 502 4.48 -2.09 -19.24
N ARG A 503 4.12 -1.97 -20.52
CA ARG A 503 2.88 -2.53 -21.08
C ARG A 503 3.18 -3.49 -22.21
N TYR A 504 2.65 -4.69 -22.11
CA TYR A 504 2.78 -5.72 -23.14
C TYR A 504 1.41 -6.09 -23.69
N THR A 505 1.16 -5.71 -24.94
CA THR A 505 -0.12 -5.95 -25.62
C THR A 505 0.02 -7.13 -26.57
N LEU A 506 -0.85 -8.12 -26.45
CA LEU A 506 -0.90 -9.21 -27.41
C LEU A 506 -1.58 -8.73 -28.70
N PRO A 507 -1.16 -9.23 -29.89
CA PRO A 507 -1.75 -8.88 -31.18
C PRO A 507 -3.10 -9.60 -31.38
N ILE A 508 -4.00 -9.49 -30.39
CA ILE A 508 -5.34 -10.07 -30.37
C ILE A 508 -6.30 -8.92 -30.16
N ASN A 509 -7.07 -8.59 -31.20
CA ASN A 509 -8.02 -7.47 -31.16
C ASN A 509 -9.03 -7.63 -30.01
N ALA A 510 -9.43 -6.49 -29.43
CA ALA A 510 -10.52 -6.40 -28.46
C ALA A 510 -11.25 -5.07 -28.65
N VAL A 511 -12.51 -5.02 -28.21
CA VAL A 511 -13.27 -3.76 -28.16
C VAL A 511 -12.63 -2.76 -27.19
N ASP A 512 -12.75 -1.46 -27.48
CA ASP A 512 -12.42 -0.44 -26.49
C ASP A 512 -13.62 -0.21 -25.56
N THR A 513 -13.35 -0.26 -24.26
CA THR A 513 -14.36 -0.08 -23.19
C THR A 513 -14.06 1.16 -22.35
N HIS A 514 -13.08 1.97 -22.77
CA HIS A 514 -12.72 3.21 -22.12
C HIS A 514 -13.60 4.35 -22.61
N ARG A 515 -14.37 4.94 -21.69
CA ARG A 515 -15.07 6.21 -21.90
C ARG A 515 -14.25 7.35 -21.31
N PRO A 516 -13.82 8.35 -22.12
CA PRO A 516 -13.05 9.47 -21.63
C PRO A 516 -13.88 10.34 -20.68
N LYS A 517 -13.19 11.18 -19.90
CA LYS A 517 -13.86 12.18 -19.06
C LYS A 517 -14.63 13.16 -19.96
N PRO A 518 -15.92 13.38 -19.72
CA PRO A 518 -16.66 14.44 -20.42
C PRO A 518 -15.93 15.77 -20.26
N LYS A 519 -15.88 16.59 -21.31
CA LYS A 519 -15.27 17.92 -21.24
C LYS A 519 -16.18 18.84 -20.41
N ALA A 520 -16.00 18.88 -19.09
CA ALA A 520 -16.58 19.93 -18.25
C ALA A 520 -15.82 21.26 -18.47
N ALA A 521 -16.51 22.40 -18.33
CA ALA A 521 -15.91 23.74 -18.41
C ALA A 521 -14.68 23.84 -17.49
N LYS A 522 -13.57 24.34 -18.05
CA LYS A 522 -12.22 24.42 -17.48
C LYS A 522 -12.19 24.49 -15.93
N GLN A 523 -11.89 23.36 -15.30
CA GLN A 523 -11.18 23.38 -14.02
C GLN A 523 -9.69 23.12 -14.28
N PRO A 524 -8.76 23.80 -13.56
CA PRO A 524 -7.34 23.68 -13.85
C PRO A 524 -6.89 22.23 -13.65
N MET A 525 -6.22 21.67 -14.66
CA MET A 525 -5.53 20.39 -14.49
C MET A 525 -4.44 20.59 -13.43
N ALA A 526 -4.54 19.87 -12.31
CA ALA A 526 -3.41 19.72 -11.41
C ALA A 526 -2.34 18.91 -12.16
N HIS A 527 -1.21 19.54 -12.48
CA HIS A 527 -0.07 18.81 -13.02
C HIS A 527 0.43 17.81 -11.98
N SER A 528 0.38 16.53 -12.33
CA SER A 528 1.02 15.45 -11.59
C SER A 528 2.54 15.67 -11.63
N THR A 529 3.08 16.31 -10.60
CA THR A 529 4.52 16.30 -10.36
C THR A 529 4.88 14.99 -9.67
N THR A 530 5.67 14.15 -10.34
CA THR A 530 6.43 13.04 -9.72
C THR A 530 7.44 13.53 -8.66
N LYS A 531 7.59 14.85 -8.51
CA LYS A 531 8.39 15.48 -7.45
C LYS A 531 7.61 15.53 -6.14
N ARG A 532 8.27 15.06 -5.08
CA ARG A 532 7.82 15.13 -3.68
C ARG A 532 7.38 16.55 -3.34
N GLN A 533 6.08 16.75 -3.09
CA GLN A 533 5.55 18.03 -2.60
C GLN A 533 5.67 18.06 -1.09
N TYR A 534 6.70 18.74 -0.59
CA TYR A 534 6.81 19.06 0.82
C TYR A 534 6.26 20.45 1.06
N PHE A 535 5.69 20.67 2.24
CA PHE A 535 5.30 22.00 2.61
C PHE A 535 6.53 22.88 2.82
N VAL A 536 6.51 24.00 2.14
CA VAL A 536 7.40 25.14 2.29
C VAL A 536 6.50 26.35 2.11
N GLU A 537 6.62 27.37 2.95
CA GLU A 537 5.91 28.63 2.69
C GLU A 537 6.33 29.16 1.30
N GLU A 538 5.44 29.06 0.32
CA GLU A 538 5.59 29.80 -0.93
C GLU A 538 5.07 31.21 -0.69
N GLU A 539 5.92 32.21 -0.94
CA GLU A 539 5.53 33.62 -0.90
C GLU A 539 4.28 33.79 -1.76
N THR A 540 3.21 34.27 -1.13
CA THR A 540 2.04 34.79 -1.82
C THR A 540 2.54 35.90 -2.73
N LYS A 541 2.65 35.61 -4.03
CA LYS A 541 2.72 36.68 -5.04
C LYS A 541 1.38 37.38 -5.01
N GLN A 542 1.25 38.40 -4.17
CA GLN A 542 0.27 39.45 -4.37
C GLN A 542 0.58 40.05 -5.74
N SER A 543 -0.29 39.73 -6.71
CA SER A 543 -0.33 40.41 -8.00
C SER A 543 -0.68 41.87 -7.75
N ALA A 544 0.26 42.76 -8.06
CA ALA A 544 -0.04 44.14 -8.44
C ALA A 544 -0.79 44.16 -9.79
#